data_AF-A0A8J5K865-F1
#
_entry.id   AF-A0A8J5K865-F1
#
_cell.length_a   1.000
_cell.length_b   1.000
_cell.length_c   1.000
_cell.angle_alpha   90.00
_cell.angle_beta   90.00
_cell.angle_gamma   90.00
#
_symmetry.space_group_name_H-M   'P 1'
#
loop_
_entity.id
_entity.type
_entity.pdbx_description
1 polymer ?
#
loop_
_entity_poly.entity_id
_entity_poly.type
_entity_poly.pdbx_seq_one_letter_code
_entity_poly.pdbx_strand_id
1 'polypeptide(L)'
;MAMAVGMGLNLLLLLAMVATNILSLYHLSSTRSVATAATSSSAPADVPDHLLRQLHTIRATISHLSRLRSSSSSSAAAAAPPPELLIYARIAPIASACSDHPDLLHRYMNYTPFAACPGDDARALAEALILRGCHPLPRRRCFSPTAPKPLTSLPSDPFAPLPDAAVLWPSSAPCRSFSCLSASLGFDPKVESTRFLSARSVLDLPLTQLLNLARSAGAAPIRLGLDVGGGTGTLAAQLRRLANATLLTITLDLGAPYSEAAAIRGLVPLHAPLQQRFPVQDGVLDLVRTGHAVNRWIPVPALEFLLYDADRVLRAGGLLWVDHFFCRAGDLEAVYAPIIARFGYRRIKWAVANKTDGGGLKNGEVYLTALLQKPLPSPISSAAGVKSSSN
;
A
#
# COMPACT_ATOMS: atom_id res chain seq x y z
N MET A 1 32.27 29.49 40.70
CA MET A 1 31.00 30.22 40.47
C MET A 1 30.09 29.59 39.41
N ALA A 2 30.43 28.43 38.79
CA ALA A 2 29.59 27.78 37.76
C ALA A 2 28.63 26.68 38.29
N MET A 3 28.90 26.08 39.45
CA MET A 3 28.06 25.00 40.03
C MET A 3 26.75 25.50 40.66
N ALA A 4 26.69 26.77 41.08
CA ALA A 4 25.49 27.35 41.71
C ALA A 4 24.37 27.64 40.70
N VAL A 5 24.72 27.91 39.43
CA VAL A 5 23.75 28.25 38.37
C VAL A 5 22.99 27.01 37.89
N GLY A 6 23.67 25.84 37.83
CA GLY A 6 23.04 24.58 37.39
C GLY A 6 22.00 24.03 38.36
N MET A 7 22.25 24.11 39.68
CA MET A 7 21.26 23.71 40.70
C MET A 7 20.04 24.64 40.71
N GLY A 8 20.25 25.96 40.54
CA GLY A 8 19.16 26.94 40.45
C GLY A 8 18.26 26.70 39.25
N LEU A 9 18.83 26.40 38.08
CA LEU A 9 18.07 26.12 36.87
C LEU A 9 17.23 24.83 36.99
N ASN A 10 17.79 23.77 37.57
CA ASN A 10 17.07 22.52 37.80
C ASN A 10 15.91 22.67 38.79
N LEU A 11 16.09 23.47 39.85
CA LEU A 11 15.03 23.78 40.80
C LEU A 11 13.91 24.61 40.15
N LEU A 12 14.28 25.54 39.28
CA LEU A 12 13.32 26.40 38.57
C LEU A 12 12.51 25.61 37.53
N LEU A 13 13.14 24.66 36.84
CA LEU A 13 12.45 23.71 35.94
C LEU A 13 11.52 22.77 36.70
N LEU A 14 11.93 22.28 37.88
CA LEU A 14 11.09 21.45 38.74
C LEU A 14 9.85 22.23 39.22
N LEU A 15 10.04 23.47 39.68
CA LEU A 15 8.96 24.35 40.11
C LEU A 15 8.00 24.68 38.95
N ALA A 16 8.52 24.91 37.73
CA ALA A 16 7.69 25.13 36.55
C ALA A 16 6.86 23.88 36.18
N MET A 17 7.44 22.68 36.27
CA MET A 17 6.73 21.42 36.04
C MET A 17 5.65 21.18 37.09
N VAL A 18 5.93 21.45 38.37
CA VAL A 18 4.94 21.30 39.45
C VAL A 18 3.82 22.33 39.29
N ALA A 19 4.15 23.59 39.02
CA ALA A 19 3.16 24.65 38.84
C ALA A 19 2.23 24.40 37.64
N THR A 20 2.76 23.93 36.50
CA THR A 20 1.95 23.60 35.32
C THR A 20 1.01 22.42 35.56
N ASN A 21 1.44 21.41 36.33
CA ASN A 21 0.57 20.30 36.74
C ASN A 21 -0.51 20.75 37.74
N ILE A 22 -0.18 21.60 38.72
CA ILE A 22 -1.15 22.16 39.67
C ILE A 22 -2.18 23.04 38.95
N LEU A 23 -1.74 23.88 38.01
CA LEU A 23 -2.64 24.75 37.23
C LEU A 23 -3.58 23.93 36.35
N SER A 24 -3.08 22.82 35.79
CA SER A 24 -3.90 21.86 35.03
C SER A 24 -4.94 21.17 35.91
N LEU A 25 -4.55 20.75 37.12
CA LEU A 25 -5.48 20.19 38.11
C LEU A 25 -6.53 21.21 38.56
N TYR A 26 -6.15 22.47 38.75
CA TYR A 26 -7.08 23.53 39.09
C TYR A 26 -8.10 23.79 37.96
N HIS A 27 -7.66 23.84 36.70
CA HIS A 27 -8.57 23.98 35.55
C HIS A 27 -9.53 22.77 35.41
N LEU A 28 -9.04 21.54 35.64
CA LEU A 28 -9.86 20.33 35.68
C LEU A 28 -10.86 20.33 36.85
N SER A 29 -10.50 20.89 38.00
CA SER A 29 -11.39 21.01 39.15
C SER A 29 -12.44 22.12 38.98
N SER A 30 -12.05 23.25 38.37
CA SER A 30 -12.93 24.39 38.08
C SER A 30 -14.01 24.02 37.06
N THR A 31 -13.65 23.28 36.00
CA THR A 31 -14.62 22.79 35.01
C THR A 31 -15.63 21.78 35.60
N ARG A 32 -15.22 20.99 36.61
CA ARG A 32 -16.13 20.11 37.38
C ARG A 32 -17.14 20.88 38.24
N SER A 33 -16.76 22.07 38.70
CA SER A 33 -17.58 22.92 39.57
C SER A 33 -18.66 23.68 38.78
N VAL A 34 -18.39 24.00 37.50
CA VAL A 34 -19.38 24.62 36.61
C VAL A 34 -20.42 23.62 36.12
N ALA A 35 -20.04 22.34 35.97
CA ALA A 35 -20.96 21.27 35.58
C ALA A 35 -21.96 20.84 36.68
N THR A 36 -21.75 21.26 37.94
CA THR A 36 -22.56 20.85 39.11
C THR A 36 -23.63 21.87 39.52
N ALA A 37 -23.74 23.01 38.83
CA ALA A 37 -24.80 23.99 39.06
C ALA A 37 -26.10 23.71 38.29
N ALA A 38 -26.14 22.67 37.46
CA ALA A 38 -27.36 22.18 36.82
C ALA A 38 -27.63 20.75 37.25
N THR A 39 -28.85 20.51 37.73
CA THR A 39 -29.45 19.21 38.12
C THR A 39 -28.96 18.57 39.42
N SER A 40 -29.80 18.72 40.44
CA SER A 40 -29.97 17.83 41.58
C SER A 40 -30.46 16.44 41.14
N SER A 41 -29.60 15.42 41.19
CA SER A 41 -29.99 14.04 41.52
C SER A 41 -28.74 13.20 41.83
N SER A 42 -28.79 12.50 42.96
CA SER A 42 -27.76 11.61 43.48
C SER A 42 -27.59 10.34 42.64
N ALA A 43 -26.45 10.22 41.96
CA ALA A 43 -25.82 8.94 41.59
C ALA A 43 -24.31 9.21 41.42
N PRO A 44 -23.40 8.27 41.78
CA PRO A 44 -21.99 8.43 41.41
C PRO A 44 -21.93 8.56 39.88
N ALA A 45 -21.27 9.59 39.38
CA ALA A 45 -21.10 9.79 37.95
C ALA A 45 -20.32 8.61 37.39
N ASP A 46 -21.03 7.62 36.84
CA ASP A 46 -20.44 6.48 36.15
C ASP A 46 -19.56 7.03 35.03
N VAL A 47 -18.26 6.73 35.11
CA VAL A 47 -17.31 7.13 34.08
C VAL A 47 -17.77 6.47 32.78
N PRO A 48 -18.07 7.24 31.73
CA PRO A 48 -18.53 6.68 30.46
C PRO A 48 -17.59 5.57 29.96
N ASP A 49 -18.16 4.42 29.57
CA ASP A 49 -17.39 3.23 29.14
C ASP A 49 -16.37 3.50 28.03
N HIS A 50 -16.61 4.52 27.20
CA HIS A 50 -15.67 4.91 26.15
C HIS A 50 -14.38 5.52 26.73
N LEU A 51 -14.46 6.27 27.83
CA LEU A 51 -13.30 6.82 28.54
C LEU A 51 -12.53 5.72 29.26
N LEU A 52 -13.24 4.76 29.87
CA LEU A 52 -12.60 3.57 30.47
C LEU A 52 -11.87 2.74 29.40
N ARG A 53 -12.50 2.48 28.26
CA ARG A 53 -11.86 1.80 27.11
C ARG A 53 -10.64 2.56 26.59
N GLN A 54 -10.71 3.88 26.47
CA GLN A 54 -9.57 4.71 26.08
C GLN A 54 -8.43 4.62 27.10
N LEU A 55 -8.72 4.71 28.40
CA LEU A 55 -7.72 4.58 29.46
C LEU A 55 -7.08 3.19 29.48
N HIS A 56 -7.85 2.12 29.28
CA HIS A 56 -7.31 0.77 29.14
C HIS A 56 -6.39 0.64 27.92
N THR A 57 -6.77 1.23 26.79
CA THR A 57 -5.95 1.25 25.57
C THR A 57 -4.65 2.01 25.78
N ILE A 58 -4.71 3.19 26.40
CA ILE A 58 -3.53 4.00 26.73
C ILE A 58 -2.61 3.22 27.68
N ARG A 59 -3.16 2.59 28.72
CA ARG A 59 -2.37 1.82 29.70
C ARG A 59 -1.70 0.61 29.07
N ALA A 60 -2.41 -0.13 28.21
CA ALA A 60 -1.85 -1.24 27.45
C ALA A 60 -0.71 -0.77 26.54
N THR A 61 -0.90 0.37 25.86
CA THR A 61 0.12 0.98 24.99
C THR A 61 1.38 1.37 25.79
N ILE A 62 1.22 2.05 26.92
CA ILE A 62 2.34 2.45 27.79
C ILE A 62 3.10 1.22 28.31
N SER A 63 2.37 0.19 28.77
CA SER A 63 2.96 -1.06 29.29
C SER A 63 3.67 -1.87 28.19
N HIS A 64 3.28 -1.69 26.94
CA HIS A 64 3.96 -2.28 25.79
C HIS A 64 5.22 -1.49 25.44
N LEU A 65 5.14 -0.16 25.39
CA LEU A 65 6.28 0.73 25.14
C LEU A 65 7.37 0.61 26.22
N SER A 66 6.99 0.45 27.49
CA SER A 66 7.95 0.25 28.58
C SER A 66 8.72 -1.07 28.43
N ARG A 67 8.04 -2.14 28.01
CA ARG A 67 8.65 -3.44 27.73
C ARG A 67 9.64 -3.36 26.56
N LEU A 68 9.27 -2.69 25.46
CA LEU A 68 10.17 -2.47 24.32
C LEU A 68 11.44 -1.70 24.71
N ARG A 69 11.33 -0.73 25.62
CA ARG A 69 12.49 0.02 26.14
C ARG A 69 13.38 -0.82 27.06
N SER A 70 12.83 -1.83 27.74
CA SER A 70 13.59 -2.75 28.59
C SER A 70 14.31 -3.84 27.79
N SER A 71 13.80 -4.22 26.61
CA SER A 71 14.46 -5.22 25.75
C SER A 71 15.64 -4.66 24.96
N SER A 72 15.80 -3.33 24.85
CA SER A 72 16.94 -2.73 24.15
C SER A 72 18.23 -2.64 24.99
N SER A 73 18.19 -3.01 26.28
CA SER A 73 19.36 -2.95 27.18
C SER A 73 20.10 -4.29 27.34
N SER A 74 19.67 -5.38 26.70
CA SER A 74 20.46 -6.61 26.65
C SER A 74 21.48 -6.52 25.52
N SER A 75 22.75 -6.32 25.88
CA SER A 75 23.91 -6.21 25.00
C SER A 75 24.30 -7.56 24.35
N ALA A 76 23.39 -8.18 23.59
CA ALA A 76 23.82 -9.17 22.61
C ALA A 76 24.50 -8.43 21.47
N ALA A 77 25.75 -8.79 21.15
CA ALA A 77 26.50 -8.20 20.03
C ALA A 77 25.65 -8.29 18.77
N ALA A 78 25.07 -7.15 18.35
CA ALA A 78 24.18 -7.10 17.20
C ALA A 78 25.01 -7.41 15.95
N ALA A 79 24.81 -8.60 15.38
CA ALA A 79 25.36 -8.93 14.08
C ALA A 79 24.97 -7.83 13.09
N ALA A 80 25.95 -7.34 12.31
CA ALA A 80 25.69 -6.33 11.30
C ALA A 80 24.59 -6.83 10.34
N PRO A 81 23.60 -6.00 9.97
CA PRO A 81 22.56 -6.41 9.04
C PRO A 81 23.19 -6.85 7.71
N PRO A 82 22.66 -7.90 7.06
CA PRO A 82 23.11 -8.34 5.75
C PRO A 82 23.22 -7.17 4.75
N PRO A 83 24.27 -7.13 3.90
CA PRO A 83 24.47 -6.05 2.92
C PRO A 83 23.26 -5.81 2.01
N GLU A 84 22.55 -6.87 1.62
CA GLU A 84 21.32 -6.77 0.82
C GLU A 84 20.19 -6.05 1.55
N LEU A 85 20.07 -6.18 2.88
CA LEU A 85 19.09 -5.44 3.67
C LEU A 85 19.48 -3.96 3.80
N LEU A 86 20.78 -3.65 3.84
CA LEU A 86 21.28 -2.28 3.81
C LEU A 86 21.05 -1.62 2.44
N ILE A 87 21.25 -2.38 1.36
CA ILE A 87 20.92 -1.96 -0.01
C ILE A 87 19.41 -1.74 -0.13
N TYR A 88 18.59 -2.69 0.34
CA TYR A 88 17.15 -2.53 0.36
C TYR A 88 16.73 -1.33 1.22
N ALA A 89 17.33 -1.05 2.37
CA ALA A 89 17.02 0.15 3.15
C ALA A 89 17.30 1.47 2.41
N ARG A 90 18.18 1.46 1.40
CA ARG A 90 18.43 2.60 0.50
C ARG A 90 17.51 2.63 -0.72
N ILE A 91 17.02 1.47 -1.17
CA ILE A 91 16.15 1.31 -2.35
C ILE A 91 14.65 1.33 -1.97
N ALA A 92 14.33 0.95 -0.74
CA ALA A 92 13.02 0.97 -0.13
C ALA A 92 12.74 2.35 0.50
N PRO A 93 11.47 2.71 0.72
CA PRO A 93 11.04 4.08 0.95
C PRO A 93 11.37 4.54 2.38
N ILE A 94 12.64 4.83 2.64
CA ILE A 94 13.03 5.86 3.58
C ILE A 94 13.18 7.11 2.72
N ALA A 95 12.53 8.21 3.08
CA ALA A 95 12.62 9.48 2.36
C ALA A 95 14.06 10.05 2.26
N SER A 96 15.08 9.29 2.68
CA SER A 96 16.50 9.58 2.44
C SER A 96 16.85 9.68 0.95
N ALA A 97 16.24 8.89 0.06
CA ALA A 97 16.54 9.02 -1.38
C ALA A 97 16.16 10.41 -1.95
N CYS A 98 15.25 11.13 -1.28
CA CYS A 98 14.94 12.53 -1.64
C CYS A 98 16.17 13.45 -1.50
N SER A 99 17.08 13.18 -0.55
CA SER A 99 18.28 14.02 -0.34
C SER A 99 19.27 13.92 -1.49
N ASP A 100 19.21 12.84 -2.27
CA ASP A 100 20.07 12.64 -3.45
C ASP A 100 19.58 13.46 -4.66
N HIS A 101 18.43 14.13 -4.53
CA HIS A 101 17.81 14.95 -5.57
C HIS A 101 17.45 16.36 -5.08
N PRO A 102 18.44 17.15 -4.63
CA PRO A 102 18.21 18.44 -3.95
C PRO A 102 17.46 19.45 -4.82
N ASP A 103 17.73 19.52 -6.13
CA ASP A 103 17.07 20.47 -7.03
C ASP A 103 15.58 20.17 -7.21
N LEU A 104 15.24 18.88 -7.41
CA LEU A 104 13.86 18.43 -7.52
C LEU A 104 13.11 18.64 -6.20
N LEU A 105 13.77 18.32 -5.08
CA LEU A 105 13.21 18.51 -3.75
C LEU A 105 12.97 19.99 -3.45
N HIS A 106 13.91 20.87 -3.78
CA HIS A 106 13.76 22.31 -3.58
C HIS A 106 12.57 22.86 -4.37
N ARG A 107 12.43 22.49 -5.65
CA ARG A 107 11.29 22.89 -6.48
C ARG A 107 9.96 22.34 -5.94
N TYR A 108 9.95 21.08 -5.50
CA TYR A 108 8.75 20.44 -4.93
C TYR A 108 8.31 21.11 -3.61
N MET A 109 9.28 21.56 -2.81
CA MET A 109 9.05 22.22 -1.52
C MET A 109 8.92 23.76 -1.63
N ASN A 110 8.99 24.32 -2.85
CA ASN A 110 8.78 25.74 -3.08
C ASN A 110 7.29 26.06 -3.14
N TYR A 111 6.70 26.35 -1.98
CA TYR A 111 5.30 26.73 -1.84
C TYR A 111 5.13 27.69 -0.66
N THR A 112 4.03 28.45 -0.66
CA THR A 112 3.62 29.26 0.48
C THR A 112 2.80 28.41 1.45
N PRO A 113 3.19 28.29 2.74
CA PRO A 113 2.38 27.60 3.73
C PRO A 113 0.96 28.17 3.82
N PHE A 114 -0.04 27.30 4.01
CA PHE A 114 -1.45 27.65 4.08
C PHE A 114 -2.02 28.35 2.82
N ALA A 115 -1.36 28.20 1.67
CA ALA A 115 -1.87 28.59 0.37
C ALA A 115 -2.12 27.35 -0.52
N ALA A 116 -2.71 27.56 -1.70
CA ALA A 116 -2.80 26.50 -2.71
C ALA A 116 -1.39 26.04 -3.12
N CYS A 117 -1.19 24.73 -3.26
CA CYS A 117 0.06 24.22 -3.81
C CYS A 117 0.19 24.64 -5.28
N PRO A 118 1.41 24.93 -5.77
CA PRO A 118 1.62 25.23 -7.19
C PRO A 118 1.02 24.14 -8.09
N GLY A 119 0.22 24.54 -9.08
CA GLY A 119 -0.55 23.59 -9.91
C GLY A 119 0.24 22.99 -11.06
N ASP A 120 0.98 23.83 -11.79
CA ASP A 120 1.38 23.48 -13.16
C ASP A 120 2.55 22.49 -13.27
N ASP A 121 3.31 22.25 -12.20
CA ASP A 121 4.43 21.29 -12.20
C ASP A 121 4.48 20.37 -10.98
N ALA A 122 3.67 20.60 -9.94
CA ALA A 122 3.83 19.89 -8.67
C ALA A 122 3.60 18.38 -8.78
N ARG A 123 2.71 17.94 -9.68
CA ARG A 123 2.46 16.49 -9.91
C ARG A 123 3.58 15.84 -10.68
N ALA A 124 4.08 16.51 -11.72
CA ALA A 124 5.24 16.04 -12.47
C ALA A 124 6.48 15.96 -11.56
N LEU A 125 6.69 16.95 -10.69
CA LEU A 125 7.76 16.94 -9.68
C LEU A 125 7.56 15.83 -8.65
N ALA A 126 6.33 15.64 -8.15
CA ALA A 126 5.99 14.56 -7.22
C ALA A 126 6.34 13.19 -7.81
N GLU A 127 5.88 12.93 -9.04
CA GLU A 127 6.12 11.65 -9.70
C GLU A 127 7.60 11.46 -10.06
N ALA A 128 8.29 12.52 -10.51
CA ALA A 128 9.73 12.47 -10.79
C ALA A 128 10.58 12.15 -9.56
N LEU A 129 10.17 12.65 -8.38
CA LEU A 129 10.76 12.31 -7.09
C LEU A 129 10.44 10.85 -6.70
N ILE A 130 9.17 10.45 -6.78
CA ILE A 130 8.72 9.08 -6.47
C ILE A 130 9.49 8.04 -7.31
N LEU A 131 9.60 8.26 -8.62
CA LEU A 131 10.33 7.38 -9.55
C LEU A 131 11.84 7.30 -9.27
N ARG A 132 12.37 8.28 -8.53
CA ARG A 132 13.75 8.32 -8.05
C ARG A 132 13.91 7.78 -6.63
N GLY A 133 12.89 7.13 -6.09
CA GLY A 133 12.92 6.52 -4.76
C GLY A 133 12.53 7.47 -3.63
N CYS A 134 12.19 8.74 -3.92
CA CYS A 134 11.69 9.68 -2.93
C CYS A 134 10.21 9.39 -2.62
N HIS A 135 9.98 8.32 -1.86
CA HIS A 135 8.67 7.92 -1.38
C HIS A 135 8.79 7.41 0.08
N PRO A 136 7.80 7.61 0.96
CA PRO A 136 6.73 8.59 0.80
C PRO A 136 7.30 9.99 0.60
N LEU A 137 6.64 10.79 -0.24
CA LEU A 137 7.05 12.18 -0.46
C LEU A 137 7.01 12.98 0.86
N PRO A 138 7.92 13.96 1.03
CA PRO A 138 7.84 14.92 2.13
C PRO A 138 6.47 15.61 2.16
N ARG A 139 5.90 15.75 3.35
CA ARG A 139 4.62 16.44 3.51
C ARG A 139 4.78 17.93 3.21
N ARG A 140 3.90 18.46 2.38
CA ARG A 140 3.81 19.89 2.10
C ARG A 140 2.80 20.56 3.04
N ARG A 141 3.03 21.84 3.34
CA ARG A 141 2.13 22.69 4.15
C ARG A 141 1.24 23.58 3.28
N CYS A 142 0.92 23.15 2.07
CA CYS A 142 0.01 23.83 1.14
C CYS A 142 -1.21 22.94 0.86
N PHE A 143 -2.31 23.52 0.38
CA PHE A 143 -3.53 22.81 0.04
C PHE A 143 -3.42 22.19 -1.36
N SER A 144 -3.53 20.86 -1.45
CA SER A 144 -3.46 20.14 -2.72
C SER A 144 -4.55 20.62 -3.68
N PRO A 145 -4.24 20.81 -4.98
CA PRO A 145 -5.25 21.11 -5.97
C PRO A 145 -6.23 19.93 -6.10
N THR A 146 -7.50 20.26 -6.36
CA THR A 146 -8.56 19.29 -6.64
C THR A 146 -9.13 19.53 -8.03
N ALA A 147 -9.75 18.51 -8.62
CA ALA A 147 -10.40 18.66 -9.91
C ALA A 147 -11.45 19.79 -9.91
N PRO A 148 -11.64 20.52 -11.01
CA PRO A 148 -12.59 21.64 -11.09
C PRO A 148 -14.03 21.22 -10.77
N LYS A 149 -14.43 20.02 -11.19
CA LYS A 149 -15.77 19.48 -10.96
C LYS A 149 -15.68 18.06 -10.39
N PRO A 150 -15.48 17.91 -9.07
CA PRO A 150 -15.42 16.60 -8.45
C PRO A 150 -16.78 15.90 -8.55
N LEU A 151 -16.76 14.57 -8.54
CA LEU A 151 -17.98 13.78 -8.47
C LEU A 151 -18.63 13.90 -7.10
N THR A 152 -19.96 13.98 -7.09
CA THR A 152 -20.77 14.12 -5.87
C THR A 152 -21.26 12.77 -5.32
N SER A 153 -21.18 11.70 -6.10
CA SER A 153 -21.59 10.36 -5.71
C SER A 153 -20.73 9.29 -6.38
N LEU A 154 -20.72 8.09 -5.80
CA LEU A 154 -20.15 6.90 -6.44
C LEU A 154 -20.93 6.57 -7.73
N PRO A 155 -20.26 6.14 -8.81
CA PRO A 155 -20.94 5.74 -10.03
C PRO A 155 -21.72 4.43 -9.80
N SER A 156 -22.88 4.31 -10.45
CA SER A 156 -23.64 3.05 -10.49
C SER A 156 -22.96 2.01 -11.40
N ASP A 157 -22.38 2.47 -12.52
CA ASP A 157 -21.56 1.67 -13.41
C ASP A 157 -20.10 2.17 -13.39
N PRO A 158 -19.13 1.36 -12.91
CA PRO A 158 -17.72 1.75 -12.91
C PRO A 158 -17.14 1.89 -14.33
N PHE A 159 -17.84 1.48 -15.39
CA PHE A 159 -17.43 1.68 -16.78
C PHE A 159 -18.25 2.75 -17.50
N ALA A 160 -18.90 3.66 -16.77
CA ALA A 160 -19.46 4.87 -17.37
C ALA A 160 -18.35 5.75 -17.99
N PRO A 161 -18.66 6.58 -19.01
CA PRO A 161 -17.71 7.53 -19.58
C PRO A 161 -17.09 8.43 -18.50
N LEU A 162 -15.76 8.59 -18.56
CA LEU A 162 -15.02 9.41 -17.61
C LEU A 162 -15.19 10.91 -17.94
N PRO A 163 -15.59 11.75 -16.98
CA PRO A 163 -15.78 13.18 -17.21
C PRO A 163 -14.45 13.95 -17.16
N ASP A 164 -14.10 14.65 -18.24
CA ASP A 164 -12.84 15.42 -18.36
C ASP A 164 -12.64 16.46 -17.25
N ALA A 165 -13.72 17.04 -16.72
CA ALA A 165 -13.67 18.06 -15.67
C ALA A 165 -13.47 17.49 -14.24
N ALA A 166 -13.49 16.17 -14.08
CA ALA A 166 -13.34 15.50 -12.78
C ALA A 166 -11.90 15.06 -12.48
N VAL A 167 -10.95 15.42 -13.34
CA VAL A 167 -9.52 15.15 -13.15
C VAL A 167 -8.68 16.41 -13.29
N LEU A 168 -7.44 16.33 -12.83
CA LEU A 168 -6.44 17.37 -13.08
C LEU A 168 -5.58 16.94 -14.25
N TRP A 169 -5.76 17.59 -15.39
CA TRP A 169 -4.93 17.36 -16.57
C TRP A 169 -3.52 17.93 -16.35
N PRO A 170 -2.45 17.23 -16.77
CA PRO A 170 -1.12 17.81 -16.74
C PRO A 170 -1.07 19.07 -17.63
N SER A 171 -0.49 20.15 -17.11
CA SER A 171 -0.36 21.43 -17.83
C SER A 171 0.38 21.26 -19.16
N SER A 172 1.39 20.40 -19.18
CA SER A 172 2.24 20.08 -20.33
C SER A 172 1.69 18.97 -21.23
N ALA A 173 0.55 18.35 -20.90
CA ALA A 173 0.00 17.27 -21.71
C ALA A 173 -0.60 17.83 -23.01
N PRO A 174 -0.23 17.25 -24.18
CA PRO A 174 -0.82 17.63 -25.46
C PRO A 174 -2.30 17.22 -25.57
N CYS A 175 -2.73 16.26 -24.76
CA CYS A 175 -4.09 15.74 -24.70
C CYS A 175 -4.72 16.05 -23.33
N ARG A 176 -5.83 16.80 -23.33
CA ARG A 176 -6.57 17.22 -22.11
C ARG A 176 -8.02 16.72 -22.09
N SER A 177 -8.26 15.58 -22.72
CA SER A 177 -9.55 14.89 -22.71
C SER A 177 -9.33 13.38 -22.78
N PHE A 178 -10.17 12.59 -22.13
CA PHE A 178 -10.13 11.14 -22.25
C PHE A 178 -10.33 10.66 -23.69
N SER A 179 -11.01 11.47 -24.52
CA SER A 179 -11.28 11.16 -25.92
C SER A 179 -10.04 11.15 -26.83
N CYS A 180 -8.98 11.89 -26.47
CA CYS A 180 -7.73 11.90 -27.25
C CYS A 180 -6.68 10.90 -26.74
N LEU A 181 -6.93 10.22 -25.63
CA LEU A 181 -6.04 9.17 -25.13
C LEU A 181 -6.19 7.90 -25.98
N SER A 182 -5.07 7.21 -26.21
CA SER A 182 -5.10 5.91 -26.90
C SER A 182 -5.94 4.91 -26.12
N ALA A 183 -6.77 4.13 -26.82
CA ALA A 183 -7.55 3.05 -26.22
C ALA A 183 -6.68 2.01 -25.48
N SER A 184 -5.41 1.85 -25.89
CA SER A 184 -4.45 0.95 -25.23
C SER A 184 -4.11 1.37 -23.79
N LEU A 185 -4.33 2.64 -23.43
CA LEU A 185 -4.02 3.17 -22.11
C LEU A 185 -5.05 2.79 -21.05
N GLY A 186 -6.18 2.15 -21.42
CA GLY A 186 -7.17 1.65 -20.46
C GLY A 186 -8.18 2.69 -19.98
N PHE A 187 -8.33 3.80 -20.70
CA PHE A 187 -9.36 4.81 -20.43
C PHE A 187 -10.65 4.60 -21.23
N ASP A 188 -10.64 3.74 -22.26
CA ASP A 188 -11.83 3.44 -23.07
C ASP A 188 -12.79 2.50 -22.30
N PRO A 189 -13.96 2.98 -21.85
CA PRO A 189 -14.92 2.17 -21.10
C PRO A 189 -15.45 0.98 -21.90
N LYS A 190 -15.57 1.09 -23.24
CA LYS A 190 -16.09 0.01 -24.09
C LYS A 190 -15.14 -1.18 -24.10
N VAL A 191 -13.84 -0.90 -24.13
CA VAL A 191 -12.80 -1.94 -24.07
C VAL A 191 -12.70 -2.49 -22.65
N GLU A 192 -12.59 -1.62 -21.64
CA GLU A 192 -12.34 -2.05 -20.26
C GLU A 192 -13.52 -2.83 -19.64
N SER A 193 -14.76 -2.51 -20.00
CA SER A 193 -15.96 -3.22 -19.50
C SER A 193 -16.01 -4.70 -19.89
N THR A 194 -15.28 -5.11 -20.93
CA THR A 194 -15.20 -6.51 -21.38
C THR A 194 -13.89 -7.21 -20.98
N ARG A 195 -12.90 -6.45 -20.48
CA ARG A 195 -11.60 -6.98 -20.09
C ARG A 195 -11.75 -7.93 -18.89
N PHE A 196 -10.97 -9.02 -18.90
CA PHE A 196 -11.03 -10.13 -17.96
C PHE A 196 -12.32 -10.98 -17.97
N LEU A 197 -13.26 -10.74 -18.90
CA LEU A 197 -14.50 -11.54 -18.97
C LEU A 197 -14.41 -12.72 -19.92
N SER A 198 -13.53 -12.67 -20.93
CA SER A 198 -13.34 -13.73 -21.91
C SER A 198 -11.86 -14.05 -22.12
N ALA A 199 -11.57 -15.28 -22.52
CA ALA A 199 -10.24 -15.73 -22.89
C ALA A 199 -10.05 -15.59 -24.40
N ARG A 200 -8.94 -14.98 -24.82
CA ARG A 200 -8.50 -14.89 -26.22
C ARG A 200 -7.27 -15.74 -26.49
N SER A 201 -6.54 -16.10 -25.44
CA SER A 201 -5.34 -16.90 -25.47
C SER A 201 -5.24 -17.82 -24.24
N VAL A 202 -4.28 -18.75 -24.29
CA VAL A 202 -3.93 -19.62 -23.15
C VAL A 202 -3.44 -18.83 -21.92
N LEU A 203 -2.90 -17.63 -22.12
CA LEU A 203 -2.43 -16.76 -21.05
C LEU A 203 -3.57 -16.13 -20.26
N ASP A 204 -4.74 -15.98 -20.87
CA ASP A 204 -5.85 -15.30 -20.23
C ASP A 204 -6.42 -16.12 -19.06
N LEU A 205 -6.91 -15.40 -18.06
CA LEU A 205 -7.62 -15.96 -16.92
C LEU A 205 -8.90 -15.13 -16.69
N PRO A 206 -10.01 -15.52 -17.34
CA PRO A 206 -11.31 -14.88 -17.11
C PRO A 206 -11.70 -14.93 -15.63
N LEU A 207 -12.38 -13.90 -15.13
CA LEU A 207 -12.68 -13.80 -13.69
C LEU A 207 -13.62 -14.89 -13.20
N THR A 208 -14.53 -15.38 -14.03
CA THR A 208 -15.36 -16.55 -13.72
C THR A 208 -14.49 -17.78 -13.49
N GLN A 209 -13.46 -17.98 -14.31
CA GLN A 209 -12.49 -19.05 -14.13
C GLN A 209 -11.63 -18.83 -12.89
N LEU A 210 -11.12 -17.61 -12.64
CA LEU A 210 -10.38 -17.27 -11.42
C LEU A 210 -11.17 -17.62 -10.16
N LEU A 211 -12.44 -17.18 -10.08
CA LEU A 211 -13.30 -17.44 -8.93
C LEU A 211 -13.58 -18.93 -8.73
N ASN A 212 -13.73 -19.69 -9.82
CA ASN A 212 -13.90 -21.14 -9.75
C ASN A 212 -12.63 -21.86 -9.28
N LEU A 213 -11.46 -21.47 -9.79
CA LEU A 213 -10.17 -21.98 -9.33
C LEU A 213 -9.89 -21.62 -7.87
N ALA A 214 -10.26 -20.41 -7.45
CA ALA A 214 -10.16 -20.01 -6.04
C ALA A 214 -11.04 -20.90 -5.16
N ARG A 215 -12.24 -21.25 -5.61
CA ARG A 215 -13.15 -22.14 -4.87
C ARG A 215 -12.59 -23.56 -4.78
N SER A 216 -12.13 -24.14 -5.88
CA SER A 216 -11.56 -25.50 -5.90
C SER A 216 -10.26 -25.60 -5.10
N ALA A 217 -9.47 -24.54 -5.06
CA ALA A 217 -8.23 -24.48 -4.29
C ALA A 217 -8.42 -24.18 -2.79
N GLY A 218 -9.66 -23.93 -2.33
CA GLY A 218 -9.95 -23.52 -0.95
C GLY A 218 -9.48 -22.10 -0.61
N ALA A 219 -9.31 -21.25 -1.63
CA ALA A 219 -8.90 -19.85 -1.48
C ALA A 219 -10.09 -18.87 -1.51
N ALA A 220 -11.29 -19.31 -1.91
CA ALA A 220 -12.50 -18.50 -1.92
C ALA A 220 -13.07 -18.28 -0.49
N PRO A 221 -13.84 -17.19 -0.27
CA PRO A 221 -14.11 -16.09 -1.20
C PRO A 221 -12.90 -15.15 -1.37
N ILE A 222 -12.77 -14.55 -2.56
CA ILE A 222 -11.87 -13.41 -2.78
C ILE A 222 -12.61 -12.15 -2.34
N ARG A 223 -12.20 -11.53 -1.24
CA ARG A 223 -12.84 -10.35 -0.65
C ARG A 223 -11.94 -9.14 -0.69
N LEU A 224 -10.66 -9.31 -0.36
CA LEU A 224 -9.66 -8.26 -0.30
C LEU A 224 -8.52 -8.56 -1.26
N GLY A 225 -8.07 -7.58 -2.02
CA GLY A 225 -6.90 -7.77 -2.86
C GLY A 225 -6.15 -6.50 -3.22
N LEU A 226 -5.06 -6.71 -3.95
CA LEU A 226 -4.16 -5.68 -4.43
C LEU A 226 -3.86 -5.92 -5.91
N ASP A 227 -4.06 -4.90 -6.72
CA ASP A 227 -3.77 -4.91 -8.16
C ASP A 227 -2.56 -4.03 -8.45
N VAL A 228 -1.39 -4.66 -8.61
CA VAL A 228 -0.11 -3.99 -8.84
C VAL A 228 0.02 -3.63 -10.32
N GLY A 229 0.12 -2.33 -10.62
CA GLY A 229 0.08 -1.85 -11.99
C GLY A 229 -1.32 -1.97 -12.61
N GLY A 230 -2.35 -1.69 -11.81
CA GLY A 230 -3.76 -1.86 -12.22
C GLY A 230 -4.30 -0.74 -13.11
N GLY A 231 -3.52 0.32 -13.38
CA GLY A 231 -3.90 1.43 -14.24
C GLY A 231 -5.17 2.12 -13.76
N THR A 232 -6.21 2.15 -14.61
CA THR A 232 -7.53 2.73 -14.31
C THR A 232 -8.41 1.83 -13.43
N GLY A 233 -7.85 0.75 -12.85
CA GLY A 233 -8.54 -0.11 -11.88
C GLY A 233 -9.56 -1.09 -12.48
N THR A 234 -9.38 -1.49 -13.74
CA THR A 234 -10.34 -2.37 -14.43
C THR A 234 -10.56 -3.71 -13.71
N LEU A 235 -9.51 -4.37 -13.20
CA LEU A 235 -9.67 -5.61 -12.44
C LEU A 235 -10.49 -5.37 -11.16
N ALA A 236 -10.15 -4.32 -10.42
CA ALA A 236 -10.84 -3.97 -9.18
C ALA A 236 -12.33 -3.67 -9.41
N ALA A 237 -12.67 -2.94 -10.49
CA ALA A 237 -14.06 -2.70 -10.90
C ALA A 237 -14.81 -4.01 -11.22
N GLN A 238 -14.19 -4.91 -12.00
CA GLN A 238 -14.84 -6.16 -12.37
C GLN A 238 -15.03 -7.10 -11.17
N LEU A 239 -14.02 -7.24 -10.30
CA LEU A 239 -14.14 -8.09 -9.11
C LEU A 239 -15.12 -7.52 -8.08
N ARG A 240 -15.22 -6.19 -7.95
CA ARG A 240 -16.28 -5.55 -7.17
C ARG A 240 -17.67 -5.91 -7.72
N ARG A 241 -17.85 -5.85 -9.04
CA ARG A 241 -19.13 -6.18 -9.69
C ARG A 241 -19.50 -7.66 -9.57
N LEU A 242 -18.55 -8.57 -9.76
CA LEU A 242 -18.80 -10.02 -9.83
C LEU A 242 -18.81 -10.71 -8.46
N ALA A 243 -18.05 -10.20 -7.49
CA ALA A 243 -17.82 -10.89 -6.21
C ALA A 243 -17.90 -9.96 -4.99
N ASN A 244 -18.28 -8.69 -5.16
CA ASN A 244 -18.26 -7.67 -4.11
C ASN A 244 -16.89 -7.55 -3.41
N ALA A 245 -15.81 -7.82 -4.15
CA ALA A 245 -14.45 -7.73 -3.64
C ALA A 245 -13.98 -6.26 -3.61
N THR A 246 -13.15 -5.93 -2.63
CA THR A 246 -12.47 -4.63 -2.50
C THR A 246 -11.00 -4.81 -2.83
N LEU A 247 -10.57 -4.18 -3.91
CA LEU A 247 -9.18 -4.19 -4.33
C LEU A 247 -8.59 -2.78 -4.25
N LEU A 248 -7.37 -2.69 -3.75
CA LEU A 248 -6.54 -1.50 -3.88
C LEU A 248 -5.84 -1.55 -5.24
N THR A 249 -5.80 -0.45 -5.97
CA THR A 249 -5.17 -0.35 -7.29
C THR A 249 -3.89 0.46 -7.18
N ILE A 250 -2.73 -0.18 -7.28
CA ILE A 250 -1.45 0.54 -7.34
C ILE A 250 -1.24 1.01 -8.78
N THR A 251 -1.06 2.32 -8.95
CA THR A 251 -0.76 2.94 -10.24
C THR A 251 0.05 4.22 -10.06
N LEU A 252 0.75 4.63 -11.11
CA LEU A 252 1.26 5.99 -11.28
C LEU A 252 0.49 6.66 -12.42
N ASP A 253 0.62 7.97 -12.56
CA ASP A 253 -0.11 8.73 -13.57
C ASP A 253 0.67 8.78 -14.89
N LEU A 254 2.01 8.90 -14.86
CA LEU A 254 2.88 8.76 -16.05
C LEU A 254 2.39 9.57 -17.27
N GLY A 255 1.88 10.77 -17.03
CA GLY A 255 1.34 11.66 -18.07
C GLY A 255 -0.16 11.52 -18.37
N ALA A 256 -0.88 10.64 -17.67
CA ALA A 256 -2.34 10.50 -17.77
C ALA A 256 -2.98 10.32 -16.37
N PRO A 257 -4.25 10.73 -16.15
CA PRO A 257 -4.85 10.74 -14.81
C PRO A 257 -5.35 9.35 -14.38
N TYR A 258 -4.46 8.36 -14.27
CA TYR A 258 -4.80 6.99 -13.90
C TYR A 258 -5.40 6.90 -12.50
N SER A 259 -4.80 7.59 -11.53
CA SER A 259 -5.22 7.57 -10.14
C SER A 259 -6.63 8.15 -9.99
N GLU A 260 -6.90 9.33 -10.58
CA GLU A 260 -8.24 9.90 -10.56
C GLU A 260 -9.24 9.11 -11.40
N ALA A 261 -8.85 8.53 -12.53
CA ALA A 261 -9.75 7.66 -13.29
C ALA A 261 -10.20 6.46 -12.46
N ALA A 262 -9.29 5.79 -11.73
CA ALA A 262 -9.66 4.73 -10.80
C ALA A 262 -10.58 5.23 -9.68
N ALA A 263 -10.30 6.40 -9.11
CA ALA A 263 -11.17 7.02 -8.10
C ALA A 263 -12.57 7.35 -8.63
N ILE A 264 -12.67 7.87 -9.85
CA ILE A 264 -13.94 8.17 -10.56
C ILE A 264 -14.79 6.91 -10.71
N ARG A 265 -14.16 5.74 -10.96
CA ARG A 265 -14.83 4.44 -11.00
C ARG A 265 -15.27 3.93 -9.62
N GLY A 266 -15.05 4.70 -8.56
CA GLY A 266 -15.36 4.34 -7.19
C GLY A 266 -14.37 3.37 -6.55
N LEU A 267 -13.12 3.33 -7.04
CA LEU A 267 -12.06 2.45 -6.56
C LEU A 267 -11.06 3.22 -5.70
N VAL A 268 -10.18 2.49 -5.00
CA VAL A 268 -9.15 3.10 -4.15
C VAL A 268 -7.79 3.02 -4.86
N PRO A 269 -7.31 4.11 -5.48
CA PRO A 269 -5.97 4.16 -6.04
C PRO A 269 -4.92 4.31 -4.93
N LEU A 270 -3.80 3.63 -5.10
CA LEU A 270 -2.56 3.86 -4.37
C LEU A 270 -1.55 4.44 -5.35
N HIS A 271 -1.31 5.74 -5.26
CA HIS A 271 -0.32 6.43 -6.09
C HIS A 271 1.08 6.09 -5.57
N ALA A 272 1.68 5.05 -6.13
CA ALA A 272 2.84 4.38 -5.57
C ALA A 272 3.69 3.70 -6.65
N PRO A 273 5.03 3.75 -6.54
CA PRO A 273 5.92 3.02 -7.43
C PRO A 273 5.99 1.55 -7.00
N LEU A 274 6.43 0.67 -7.92
CA LEU A 274 6.51 -0.78 -7.67
C LEU A 274 7.53 -1.16 -6.59
N GLN A 275 8.49 -0.29 -6.32
CA GLN A 275 9.54 -0.46 -5.32
C GLN A 275 9.03 -0.19 -3.90
N GLN A 276 7.84 0.41 -3.76
CA GLN A 276 7.27 0.68 -2.44
C GLN A 276 6.76 -0.61 -1.81
N ARG A 277 7.11 -0.80 -0.54
CA ARG A 277 6.41 -1.75 0.34
C ARG A 277 4.91 -1.44 0.43
N PHE A 278 4.07 -2.41 0.11
CA PHE A 278 2.62 -2.35 0.13
C PHE A 278 2.11 -1.87 1.50
N PRO A 279 1.35 -0.75 1.55
CA PRO A 279 0.92 -0.12 2.79
C PRO A 279 -0.33 -0.80 3.38
N VAL A 280 -0.29 -2.13 3.49
CA VAL A 280 -1.36 -2.96 4.06
C VAL A 280 -0.81 -3.92 5.10
N GLN A 281 -1.69 -4.36 5.99
CA GLN A 281 -1.37 -5.31 7.06
C GLN A 281 -0.89 -6.66 6.49
N ASP A 282 0.07 -7.28 7.17
CA ASP A 282 0.57 -8.61 6.84
C ASP A 282 -0.55 -9.65 6.93
N GLY A 283 -0.62 -10.55 5.94
CA GLY A 283 -1.48 -11.73 5.96
C GLY A 283 -2.98 -11.48 5.87
N VAL A 284 -3.44 -10.38 5.26
CA VAL A 284 -4.87 -10.03 5.19
C VAL A 284 -5.50 -10.13 3.81
N LEU A 285 -4.71 -10.15 2.74
CA LEU A 285 -5.22 -10.14 1.37
C LEU A 285 -5.49 -11.56 0.87
N ASP A 286 -6.60 -11.72 0.14
CA ASP A 286 -6.98 -12.97 -0.53
C ASP A 286 -6.31 -13.11 -1.91
N LEU A 287 -6.05 -11.98 -2.58
CA LEU A 287 -5.49 -11.92 -3.94
C LEU A 287 -4.48 -10.78 -4.08
N VAL A 288 -3.32 -11.06 -4.65
CA VAL A 288 -2.40 -10.05 -5.20
C VAL A 288 -2.19 -10.35 -6.66
N ARG A 289 -2.49 -9.40 -7.55
CA ARG A 289 -2.13 -9.47 -8.97
C ARG A 289 -0.91 -8.61 -9.24
N THR A 290 0.05 -9.15 -9.99
CA THR A 290 1.09 -8.37 -10.67
C THR A 290 0.73 -8.25 -12.15
N GLY A 291 0.27 -7.06 -12.56
CA GLY A 291 -0.07 -6.79 -13.95
C GLY A 291 1.12 -6.49 -14.84
N HIS A 292 0.86 -6.06 -16.07
CA HIS A 292 1.87 -5.82 -17.13
C HIS A 292 2.98 -4.82 -16.75
N ALA A 293 2.74 -3.93 -15.78
CA ALA A 293 3.76 -3.01 -15.29
C ALA A 293 4.93 -3.77 -14.63
N VAL A 294 4.68 -4.96 -14.08
CA VAL A 294 5.68 -5.84 -13.48
C VAL A 294 6.25 -6.75 -14.57
N ASN A 295 7.44 -6.44 -15.07
CA ASN A 295 8.12 -7.24 -16.09
C ASN A 295 9.65 -7.05 -16.05
N ARG A 296 10.37 -7.61 -17.04
CA ARG A 296 11.85 -7.67 -17.10
C ARG A 296 12.62 -6.36 -16.96
N TRP A 297 11.99 -5.19 -17.06
CA TRP A 297 12.71 -3.92 -16.83
C TRP A 297 13.10 -3.74 -15.35
N ILE A 298 12.42 -4.43 -14.44
CA ILE A 298 12.69 -4.37 -13.00
C ILE A 298 13.96 -5.15 -12.69
N PRO A 299 14.94 -4.57 -11.97
CA PRO A 299 16.12 -5.31 -11.51
C PRO A 299 15.72 -6.55 -10.71
N VAL A 300 16.38 -7.67 -10.95
CA VAL A 300 16.04 -8.97 -10.36
C VAL A 300 15.89 -8.93 -8.83
N PRO A 301 16.80 -8.30 -8.05
CA PRO A 301 16.63 -8.21 -6.59
C PRO A 301 15.37 -7.44 -6.18
N ALA A 302 15.03 -6.36 -6.90
CA ALA A 302 13.83 -5.57 -6.62
C ALA A 302 12.54 -6.36 -6.93
N LEU A 303 12.55 -7.17 -8.00
CA LEU A 303 11.44 -8.07 -8.31
C LEU A 303 11.27 -9.16 -7.23
N GLU A 304 12.37 -9.73 -6.72
CA GLU A 304 12.31 -10.70 -5.63
C GLU A 304 11.73 -10.07 -4.35
N PHE A 305 12.13 -8.84 -4.00
CA PHE A 305 11.53 -8.10 -2.89
C PHE A 305 10.04 -7.81 -3.10
N LEU A 306 9.60 -7.49 -4.32
CA LEU A 306 8.19 -7.33 -4.64
C LEU A 306 7.40 -8.62 -4.36
N LEU A 307 7.98 -9.78 -4.69
CA LEU A 307 7.38 -11.09 -4.40
C LEU A 307 7.35 -11.41 -2.90
N TYR A 308 8.40 -11.06 -2.14
CA TYR A 308 8.37 -11.13 -0.68
C TYR A 308 7.28 -10.27 -0.08
N ASP A 309 7.06 -9.08 -0.64
CA ASP A 309 6.05 -8.18 -0.13
C ASP A 309 4.63 -8.64 -0.50
N ALA A 310 4.45 -9.20 -1.71
CA ALA A 310 3.23 -9.89 -2.10
C ALA A 310 2.94 -11.08 -1.17
N ASP A 311 3.95 -11.89 -0.87
CA ASP A 311 3.80 -12.98 0.11
C ASP A 311 3.39 -12.44 1.47
N ARG A 312 4.09 -11.42 1.98
CA ARG A 312 3.81 -10.83 3.30
C ARG A 312 2.35 -10.44 3.46
N VAL A 313 1.76 -9.78 2.46
CA VAL A 313 0.38 -9.27 2.54
C VAL A 313 -0.66 -10.34 2.27
N LEU A 314 -0.31 -11.41 1.56
CA LEU A 314 -1.18 -12.56 1.32
C LEU A 314 -1.38 -13.38 2.60
N ARG A 315 -2.64 -13.64 2.92
CA ARG A 315 -2.98 -14.62 3.96
C ARG A 315 -2.57 -16.03 3.55
N ALA A 316 -2.48 -16.93 4.53
CA ALA A 316 -2.35 -18.36 4.26
C ALA A 316 -3.46 -18.84 3.29
N GLY A 317 -3.06 -19.59 2.25
CA GLY A 317 -3.98 -20.04 1.21
C GLY A 317 -4.45 -18.97 0.23
N GLY A 318 -3.98 -17.72 0.35
CA GLY A 318 -4.25 -16.63 -0.61
C GLY A 318 -3.58 -16.85 -1.96
N LEU A 319 -3.97 -16.05 -2.96
CA LEU A 319 -3.57 -16.22 -4.36
C LEU A 319 -2.63 -15.10 -4.83
N LEU A 320 -1.49 -15.49 -5.39
CA LEU A 320 -0.65 -14.63 -6.21
C LEU A 320 -0.96 -14.91 -7.69
N TRP A 321 -1.40 -13.87 -8.40
CA TRP A 321 -1.63 -13.91 -9.84
C TRP A 321 -0.56 -13.11 -10.56
N VAL A 322 0.38 -13.81 -11.19
CA VAL A 322 1.33 -13.23 -12.14
C VAL A 322 0.64 -13.14 -13.49
N ASP A 323 0.32 -11.93 -13.95
CA ASP A 323 -0.49 -11.72 -15.15
C ASP A 323 0.35 -11.15 -16.29
N HIS A 324 0.57 -11.96 -17.32
CA HIS A 324 1.32 -11.59 -18.53
C HIS A 324 2.70 -10.96 -18.21
N PHE A 325 3.47 -11.59 -17.31
CA PHE A 325 4.84 -11.19 -17.03
C PHE A 325 5.72 -11.43 -18.26
N PHE A 326 6.37 -10.38 -18.74
CA PHE A 326 7.14 -10.38 -19.97
C PHE A 326 8.65 -10.53 -19.71
N CYS A 327 9.28 -11.50 -20.38
CA CYS A 327 10.73 -11.71 -20.34
C CYS A 327 11.26 -12.44 -21.59
N ARG A 328 12.58 -12.64 -21.68
CA ARG A 328 13.17 -13.56 -22.68
C ARG A 328 12.95 -15.00 -22.23
N ALA A 329 12.74 -15.92 -23.16
CA ALA A 329 12.50 -17.33 -22.84
C ALA A 329 13.63 -17.96 -22.00
N GLY A 330 14.90 -17.66 -22.32
CA GLY A 330 16.03 -18.15 -21.54
C GLY A 330 16.04 -17.65 -20.09
N ASP A 331 15.68 -16.38 -19.88
CA ASP A 331 15.64 -15.77 -18.54
C ASP A 331 14.44 -16.30 -17.72
N LEU A 332 13.34 -16.67 -18.38
CA LEU A 332 12.19 -17.29 -17.70
C LEU A 332 12.63 -18.54 -16.95
N GLU A 333 13.31 -19.45 -17.62
CA GLU A 333 13.74 -20.72 -17.05
C GLU A 333 14.95 -20.57 -16.12
N ALA A 334 15.91 -19.71 -16.47
CA ALA A 334 17.15 -19.57 -15.72
C ALA A 334 17.02 -18.66 -14.48
N VAL A 335 16.09 -17.70 -14.48
CA VAL A 335 16.02 -16.65 -13.46
C VAL A 335 14.64 -16.57 -12.82
N TYR A 336 13.60 -16.27 -13.59
CA TYR A 336 12.31 -15.87 -13.03
C TYR A 336 11.50 -17.04 -12.44
N ALA A 337 11.43 -18.18 -13.13
CA ALA A 337 10.75 -19.37 -12.62
C ALA A 337 11.43 -19.94 -11.36
N PRO A 338 12.76 -20.01 -11.26
CA PRO A 338 13.46 -20.33 -10.02
C PRO A 338 13.14 -19.39 -8.86
N ILE A 339 13.13 -18.07 -9.09
CA ILE A 339 12.76 -17.09 -8.05
C ILE A 339 11.35 -17.35 -7.52
N ILE A 340 10.36 -17.50 -8.41
CA ILE A 340 8.99 -17.80 -8.02
C ILE A 340 8.89 -19.13 -7.27
N ALA A 341 9.64 -20.15 -7.68
CA ALA A 341 9.62 -21.46 -7.05
C ALA A 341 10.13 -21.46 -5.60
N ARG A 342 11.07 -20.57 -5.25
CA ARG A 342 11.62 -20.46 -3.88
C ARG A 342 10.57 -20.14 -2.81
N PHE A 343 9.47 -19.50 -3.19
CA PHE A 343 8.37 -19.18 -2.28
C PHE A 343 7.53 -20.41 -1.89
N GLY A 344 7.70 -21.55 -2.57
CA GLY A 344 7.00 -22.79 -2.25
C GLY A 344 5.49 -22.77 -2.57
N TYR A 345 5.04 -21.84 -3.41
CA TYR A 345 3.62 -21.71 -3.73
C TYR A 345 3.13 -22.91 -4.55
N ARG A 346 1.91 -23.36 -4.25
CA ARG A 346 1.23 -24.38 -5.05
C ARG A 346 0.80 -23.77 -6.39
N ARG A 347 1.25 -24.35 -7.50
CA ARG A 347 0.86 -23.90 -8.85
C ARG A 347 -0.56 -24.37 -9.17
N ILE A 348 -1.47 -23.42 -9.42
CA ILE A 348 -2.84 -23.70 -9.90
C ILE A 348 -2.90 -23.55 -11.42
N LYS A 349 -2.26 -22.50 -11.95
CA LYS A 349 -2.09 -22.27 -13.39
C LYS A 349 -0.65 -21.87 -13.67
N TRP A 350 -0.08 -22.39 -14.75
CA TRP A 350 1.19 -21.96 -15.31
C TRP A 350 1.10 -22.03 -16.83
N ALA A 351 1.01 -20.89 -17.48
CA ALA A 351 0.86 -20.78 -18.92
C ALA A 351 1.94 -19.87 -19.49
N VAL A 352 2.65 -20.36 -20.50
CA VAL A 352 3.67 -19.61 -21.23
C VAL A 352 3.27 -19.55 -22.69
N ALA A 353 3.35 -18.38 -23.30
CA ALA A 353 3.16 -18.23 -24.74
C ALA A 353 4.10 -17.18 -25.32
N ASN A 354 4.41 -17.33 -26.60
CA ASN A 354 5.27 -16.42 -27.32
C ASN A 354 4.63 -15.03 -27.40
N LYS A 355 5.45 -14.00 -27.20
CA LYS A 355 5.06 -12.63 -27.53
C LYS A 355 5.19 -12.44 -29.03
N THR A 356 4.06 -12.52 -29.73
CA THR A 356 3.98 -12.16 -31.14
C THR A 356 3.63 -10.69 -31.25
N ASP A 357 4.64 -9.82 -31.36
CA ASP A 357 4.40 -8.42 -31.76
C ASP A 357 3.99 -8.38 -33.25
N GLY A 358 3.44 -7.27 -33.72
CA GLY A 358 2.96 -7.09 -35.10
C GLY A 358 4.00 -7.30 -36.22
N GLY A 359 5.26 -7.62 -35.87
CA GLY A 359 6.34 -7.98 -36.79
C GLY A 359 6.93 -9.39 -36.59
N GLY A 360 6.25 -10.30 -35.87
CA GLY A 360 6.70 -11.68 -35.59
C GLY A 360 7.51 -11.84 -34.29
N LEU A 361 7.98 -13.07 -33.99
CA LEU A 361 8.86 -13.39 -32.85
C LEU A 361 10.24 -12.73 -33.02
N LYS A 362 10.34 -11.41 -32.82
CA LYS A 362 11.61 -10.73 -33.11
C LYS A 362 12.73 -10.98 -32.10
N ASN A 363 12.46 -11.56 -30.92
CA ASN A 363 13.47 -11.62 -29.84
C ASN A 363 13.40 -12.86 -28.91
N GLY A 364 12.71 -13.95 -29.30
CA GLY A 364 12.54 -15.11 -28.40
C GLY A 364 11.84 -14.76 -27.09
N GLU A 365 10.92 -13.79 -27.16
CA GLU A 365 10.22 -13.21 -26.03
C GLU A 365 8.95 -13.98 -25.68
N VAL A 366 8.67 -14.11 -24.39
CA VAL A 366 7.51 -14.86 -23.88
C VAL A 366 6.76 -14.06 -22.82
N TYR A 367 5.49 -14.39 -22.67
CA TYR A 367 4.68 -14.01 -21.52
C TYR A 367 4.45 -15.24 -20.63
N LEU A 368 4.47 -15.00 -19.32
CA LEU A 368 4.02 -15.94 -18.30
C LEU A 368 2.73 -15.42 -17.66
N THR A 369 1.69 -16.26 -17.64
CA THR A 369 0.59 -16.11 -16.68
C THR A 369 0.60 -17.29 -15.71
N ALA A 370 0.68 -16.98 -14.42
CA ALA A 370 0.63 -17.97 -13.36
C ALA A 370 -0.38 -17.59 -12.27
N LEU A 371 -1.14 -18.57 -11.80
CA LEU A 371 -1.96 -18.47 -10.58
C LEU A 371 -1.37 -19.41 -9.55
N LEU A 372 -0.95 -18.85 -8.43
CA LEU A 372 -0.14 -19.51 -7.42
C LEU A 372 -0.82 -19.34 -6.06
N GLN A 373 -0.85 -20.39 -5.24
CA GLN A 373 -1.45 -20.33 -3.92
C GLN A 373 -0.38 -20.39 -2.83
N LYS A 374 -0.43 -19.42 -1.92
CA LYS A 374 0.41 -19.38 -0.74
C LYS A 374 0.17 -20.63 0.13
N PRO A 375 1.21 -21.32 0.61
CA PRO A 375 1.05 -22.49 1.46
C PRO A 375 0.19 -22.21 2.70
N LEU A 376 -0.57 -23.23 3.11
CA LEU A 376 -1.18 -23.23 4.44
C LEU A 376 -0.07 -23.54 5.47
N PRO A 377 -0.06 -22.89 6.64
CA PRO A 377 0.81 -23.32 7.72
C PRO A 377 0.51 -24.79 8.03
N SER A 378 1.55 -25.60 8.13
CA SER A 378 1.39 -27.00 8.54
C SER A 378 0.70 -27.02 9.91
N PRO A 379 -0.29 -27.90 10.13
CA PRO A 379 -0.79 -28.11 11.47
C PRO A 379 0.40 -28.53 12.33
N ILE A 380 0.63 -27.82 13.42
CA ILE A 380 1.63 -28.20 14.43
C ILE A 380 1.25 -29.61 14.84
N SER A 381 2.07 -30.59 14.45
CA SER A 381 1.94 -31.96 14.92
C SER A 381 2.02 -31.90 16.44
N SER A 382 0.92 -32.19 17.13
CA SER A 382 0.89 -32.44 18.56
C SER A 382 1.62 -33.77 18.82
N ALA A 383 2.95 -33.74 18.72
CA ALA A 383 3.83 -34.85 18.99
C ALA A 383 4.72 -34.52 20.19
N ALA A 384 4.12 -34.63 21.37
CA ALA A 384 4.83 -35.04 22.58
C ALA A 384 3.91 -36.00 23.33
N GLY A 385 3.87 -37.24 22.84
CA GLY A 385 3.31 -38.35 23.61
C GLY A 385 4.11 -38.50 24.89
N VAL A 386 3.55 -38.03 26.00
CA VAL A 386 4.00 -38.40 27.34
C VAL A 386 3.65 -39.89 27.51
N LYS A 387 4.62 -40.76 27.24
CA LYS A 387 4.58 -42.13 27.76
C LYS A 387 4.74 -42.04 29.27
N SER A 388 3.66 -42.24 30.01
CA SER A 388 3.73 -42.56 31.43
C SER A 388 4.25 -44.00 31.57
N SER A 389 5.54 -44.12 31.84
CA SER A 389 6.11 -45.38 32.31
C SER A 389 5.77 -45.52 33.80
N SER A 390 4.81 -46.37 34.12
CA SER A 390 4.64 -46.92 35.46
C SER A 390 5.61 -48.09 35.64
N ASN A 391 6.58 -47.92 36.53
CA ASN A 391 7.10 -48.97 37.41
C ASN A 391 7.72 -48.30 38.64
#